data_AF-A0A2Z6NK02-F1
#
_entry.id   AF-A0A2Z6NK02-F1
#
_cell.length_a   1.000
_cell.length_b   1.000
_cell.length_c   1.000
_cell.angle_alpha   90.00
_cell.angle_beta   90.00
_cell.angle_gamma   90.00
#
_symmetry.space_group_name_H-M   'P 1'
#
loop_
_entity.id
_entity.type
_entity.pdbx_description
1 polymer ?
#
loop_
_entity_poly.entity_id
_entity_poly.type
_entity_poly.pdbx_seq_one_letter_code
_entity_poly.pdbx_strand_id
1 'polypeptide(L)'
;MAESFVFDVADSLLGKLASFAYEEASRAYGVYEDLQEFKDSLSIVRGLLLDAEDKKNQQHAVREWLRQIQSICFDAEDVLDGFELQDKRKQVAEAYGSTSMKVRNFFSSSNPLTFRFKMAQQIKDIRDRLDKVASNGTMFGIYNHKR
;
A
#
# COMPACT_ATOMS: atom_id res chain seq x y z
N MET A 1 21.66 -0.56 -6.94
CA MET A 1 21.76 -0.71 -5.45
C MET A 1 20.55 -0.11 -4.73
N ALA A 2 20.22 1.17 -4.88
CA ALA A 2 18.96 1.69 -4.31
C ALA A 2 17.71 1.21 -5.09
N GLU A 3 17.83 1.09 -6.41
CA GLU A 3 16.74 0.70 -7.33
C GLU A 3 16.30 -0.75 -7.09
N SER A 4 17.25 -1.67 -6.91
CA SER A 4 17.00 -3.07 -6.56
C SER A 4 16.29 -3.23 -5.21
N PHE A 5 16.65 -2.43 -4.21
CA PHE A 5 15.98 -2.46 -2.90
C PHE A 5 14.52 -2.00 -3.00
N VAL A 6 14.25 -0.90 -3.72
CA VAL A 6 12.88 -0.39 -3.91
C VAL A 6 12.05 -1.38 -4.73
N PHE A 7 12.67 -2.03 -5.71
CA PHE A 7 12.05 -3.10 -6.48
C PHE A 7 11.63 -4.29 -5.60
N ASP A 8 12.53 -4.80 -4.75
CA ASP A 8 12.25 -5.91 -3.84
C ASP A 8 11.10 -5.58 -2.87
N VAL A 9 11.07 -4.36 -2.34
CA VAL A 9 9.97 -3.90 -1.48
C VAL A 9 8.65 -3.82 -2.24
N ALA A 10 8.66 -3.27 -3.46
CA ALA A 10 7.45 -3.20 -4.29
C ALA A 10 6.92 -4.60 -4.65
N ASP A 11 7.81 -5.54 -4.97
CA ASP A 11 7.44 -6.93 -5.29
C ASP A 11 6.83 -7.65 -4.07
N SER A 12 7.44 -7.48 -2.90
CA SER A 12 6.91 -7.98 -1.63
C SER A 12 5.50 -7.44 -1.34
N LEU A 13 5.29 -6.13 -1.49
CA LEU A 13 3.98 -5.50 -1.30
C LEU A 13 2.94 -5.99 -2.30
N LEU A 14 3.30 -6.12 -3.58
CA LEU A 14 2.42 -6.69 -4.60
C LEU A 14 2.04 -8.13 -4.25
N GLY A 15 2.98 -8.93 -3.73
CA GLY A 15 2.73 -10.27 -3.23
C GLY A 15 1.73 -10.31 -2.08
N LYS A 16 1.90 -9.43 -1.08
CA LYS A 16 0.96 -9.28 0.05
C LYS A 16 -0.44 -8.89 -0.45
N LEU A 17 -0.53 -7.87 -1.30
CA LEU A 17 -1.79 -7.37 -1.88
C LEU A 17 -2.49 -8.37 -2.81
N ALA A 18 -1.73 -9.26 -3.46
CA ALA A 18 -2.29 -10.33 -4.29
C ALA A 18 -2.78 -11.55 -3.49
N SER A 19 -2.52 -11.59 -2.18
CA SER A 19 -2.91 -12.73 -1.36
C SER A 19 -4.42 -12.73 -1.06
N PHE A 20 -4.99 -13.93 -0.98
CA PHE A 20 -6.41 -14.13 -0.69
C PHE A 20 -6.83 -13.55 0.66
N ALA A 21 -5.93 -13.58 1.65
CA ALA A 21 -6.18 -13.02 2.98
C ALA A 21 -6.42 -11.50 2.92
N TYR A 22 -5.64 -10.77 2.12
CA TYR A 22 -5.82 -9.34 1.95
C TYR A 22 -7.06 -9.01 1.12
N GLU A 23 -7.38 -9.80 0.10
CA GLU A 23 -8.61 -9.63 -0.68
C GLU A 23 -9.87 -9.81 0.20
N GLU A 24 -9.92 -10.86 1.01
CA GLU A 24 -11.05 -11.11 1.90
C GLU A 24 -11.16 -10.04 2.99
N ALA A 25 -10.04 -9.67 3.62
CA ALA A 25 -10.01 -8.62 4.63
C ALA A 25 -10.42 -7.26 4.05
N SER A 26 -9.85 -6.86 2.92
CA SER A 26 -10.15 -5.57 2.28
C SER A 26 -11.62 -5.45 1.88
N ARG A 27 -12.24 -6.52 1.38
CA ARG A 27 -13.70 -6.58 1.15
C ARG A 27 -14.48 -6.47 2.44
N ALA A 28 -14.08 -7.20 3.49
CA ALA A 28 -14.71 -7.13 4.80
C ALA A 28 -14.61 -5.73 5.44
N TYR A 29 -13.60 -4.94 5.11
CA TYR A 29 -13.42 -3.57 5.60
C TYR A 29 -13.88 -2.48 4.61
N GLY A 30 -14.31 -2.84 3.39
CA GLY A 30 -14.83 -1.91 2.38
C GLY A 30 -13.76 -1.05 1.71
N VAL A 31 -12.51 -1.52 1.67
CA VAL A 31 -11.35 -0.81 1.10
C VAL A 31 -10.76 -1.53 -0.11
N TYR A 32 -11.48 -2.51 -0.66
CA TYR A 32 -11.01 -3.37 -1.75
C TYR A 32 -10.68 -2.55 -3.01
N GLU A 33 -11.57 -1.63 -3.41
CA GLU A 33 -11.34 -0.79 -4.60
C GLU A 33 -10.11 0.10 -4.42
N ASP A 34 -9.97 0.78 -3.28
CA ASP A 34 -8.81 1.64 -2.99
C ASP A 34 -7.48 0.84 -2.99
N LEU A 35 -7.49 -0.40 -2.48
CA LEU A 35 -6.31 -1.28 -2.48
C LEU A 35 -5.99 -1.83 -3.87
N GLN A 36 -7.01 -2.10 -4.69
CA GLN A 36 -6.82 -2.55 -6.06
C GLN A 36 -6.19 -1.45 -6.92
N GLU A 37 -6.67 -0.21 -6.80
CA GLU A 37 -6.06 0.95 -7.45
C GLU A 37 -4.60 1.16 -6.98
N PHE A 38 -4.34 1.03 -5.67
CA PHE A 38 -2.98 1.12 -5.13
C PHE A 38 -2.05 0.04 -5.74
N LYS A 39 -2.53 -1.19 -5.87
CA LYS A 39 -1.80 -2.30 -6.50
C LYS A 39 -1.47 -2.01 -7.96
N ASP A 40 -2.40 -1.43 -8.71
CA ASP A 40 -2.20 -1.07 -10.12
C ASP A 40 -1.15 0.04 -10.26
N SER A 41 -1.24 1.10 -9.46
CA SER A 41 -0.23 2.17 -9.44
C SER A 41 1.15 1.64 -9.02
N LEU A 42 1.24 0.74 -8.04
CA LEU A 42 2.49 0.11 -7.61
C LEU A 42 3.09 -0.76 -8.73
N SER A 43 2.26 -1.45 -9.51
CA SER A 43 2.68 -2.23 -10.68
C SER A 43 3.24 -1.35 -11.79
N ILE A 44 2.65 -0.19 -12.04
CA ILE A 44 3.17 0.81 -13.00
C ILE A 44 4.55 1.27 -12.56
N VAL A 45 4.70 1.64 -11.28
CA VAL A 45 6.00 2.06 -10.72
C VAL A 45 7.03 0.94 -10.85
N ARG A 46 6.69 -0.31 -10.55
CA ARG A 46 7.58 -1.46 -10.76
C ARG A 46 8.05 -1.58 -12.22
N GLY A 47 7.17 -1.36 -13.20
CA GLY A 47 7.55 -1.30 -14.61
C GLY A 47 8.53 -0.18 -14.92
N LEU A 48 8.30 1.01 -14.36
CA LEU A 48 9.22 2.15 -14.51
C LEU A 48 10.59 1.90 -13.85
N LEU A 49 10.65 1.14 -12.76
CA LEU A 49 11.90 0.74 -12.12
C LEU A 49 12.72 -0.18 -13.04
N LEU A 50 12.07 -1.16 -13.68
CA LEU A 50 12.71 -2.06 -14.64
C LEU A 50 13.27 -1.28 -15.84
N ASP A 51 12.47 -0.35 -16.38
CA ASP A 51 12.89 0.51 -17.50
C ASP A 51 14.04 1.47 -17.12
N ALA A 52 14.14 1.86 -15.85
CA ALA A 52 15.21 2.71 -15.32
C ALA A 52 16.51 1.93 -15.08
N GLU A 53 16.44 0.67 -14.64
CA GLU A 53 17.62 -0.20 -14.48
C GLU A 53 18.30 -0.46 -15.83
N ASP A 54 17.51 -0.64 -16.90
CA ASP A 54 18.02 -0.78 -18.27
C ASP A 54 18.64 0.51 -18.82
N LYS A 55 18.19 1.68 -18.36
CA LYS A 55 18.71 3.00 -18.74
C LYS A 55 19.64 3.54 -17.66
N LYS A 56 20.88 3.05 -17.64
CA LYS A 56 22.02 3.45 -16.76
C LYS A 56 22.32 4.95 -16.57
N ASN A 57 21.60 5.88 -17.19
CA ASN A 57 21.80 7.33 -17.04
C ASN A 57 21.04 7.87 -15.82
N GLN A 58 21.59 7.62 -14.64
CA GLN A 58 21.05 8.12 -13.37
C GLN A 58 21.16 9.65 -13.28
N GLN A 59 20.07 10.35 -13.62
CA GLN A 59 19.88 11.73 -13.21
C GLN A 59 19.52 11.79 -11.72
N HIS A 60 20.01 12.80 -11.00
CA HIS A 60 19.67 13.05 -9.59
C HIS A 60 18.14 13.06 -9.35
N ALA A 61 17.36 13.49 -10.34
CA ALA A 61 15.90 13.49 -10.32
C ALA A 61 15.30 12.07 -10.18
N VAL A 62 15.87 11.06 -10.85
CA VAL A 62 15.41 9.67 -10.76
C VAL A 62 15.65 9.11 -9.36
N ARG A 63 16.83 9.38 -8.75
CA ARG A 63 17.10 8.92 -7.37
C ARG A 63 16.16 9.53 -6.34
N GLU A 64 15.85 10.82 -6.49
CA GLU A 64 14.91 11.49 -5.58
C GLU A 64 13.48 10.94 -5.76
N TRP A 65 13.10 10.69 -7.00
CA TRP A 65 11.83 10.03 -7.33
C TRP A 65 11.71 8.63 -6.71
N LEU A 66 12.76 7.82 -6.80
CA LEU A 66 12.84 6.50 -6.16
C LEU A 66 12.72 6.56 -4.64
N ARG A 67 13.36 7.55 -4.01
CA ARG A 67 13.28 7.76 -2.56
C ARG A 67 11.85 8.09 -2.12
N GLN A 68 11.09 8.83 -2.93
CA GLN A 68 9.68 9.11 -2.64
C GLN A 68 8.82 7.84 -2.76
N ILE A 69 9.05 7.02 -3.79
CA ILE A 69 8.38 5.70 -3.94
C ILE A 69 8.66 4.83 -2.72
N GLN A 70 9.92 4.74 -2.30
CA GLN A 70 10.31 3.95 -1.14
C GLN A 70 9.55 4.38 0.13
N SER A 71 9.43 5.69 0.37
CA SER A 71 8.64 6.22 1.49
C SER A 71 7.18 5.82 1.40
N ILE A 72 6.58 5.85 0.21
CA ILE A 72 5.17 5.47 0.00
C ILE A 72 4.98 3.97 0.23
N CYS A 73 5.92 3.14 -0.22
CA CYS A 73 5.92 1.71 0.05
C CYS A 73 5.98 1.40 1.56
N PHE A 74 6.83 2.10 2.32
CA PHE A 74 6.88 1.93 3.77
C PHE A 74 5.58 2.37 4.46
N ASP A 75 4.99 3.49 4.03
CA ASP A 75 3.70 3.95 4.56
C ASP A 75 2.58 2.93 4.24
N ALA A 76 2.62 2.29 3.07
CA ALA A 76 1.70 1.22 2.69
C ALA A 76 1.89 -0.04 3.53
N GLU A 77 3.13 -0.44 3.79
CA GLU A 77 3.42 -1.59 4.65
C GLU A 77 2.88 -1.38 6.07
N ASP A 78 3.04 -0.18 6.65
CA ASP A 78 2.49 0.15 7.99
C ASP A 78 0.96 0.05 8.02
N VAL A 79 0.28 0.49 6.95
CA VAL A 79 -1.17 0.36 6.83
C VAL A 79 -1.60 -1.11 6.73
N LEU A 80 -0.91 -1.91 5.91
CA LEU A 80 -1.20 -3.33 5.73
C LEU A 80 -0.94 -4.14 7.02
N ASP A 81 0.16 -3.86 7.72
CA ASP A 81 0.44 -4.46 9.04
C ASP A 81 -0.62 -4.05 10.08
N GLY A 82 -1.14 -2.82 9.98
CA GLY A 82 -2.28 -2.34 10.77
C GLY A 82 -3.56 -3.16 10.55
N PHE A 83 -3.85 -3.56 9.32
CA PHE A 83 -4.96 -4.46 8.98
C PHE A 83 -4.80 -5.83 9.63
N GLU A 84 -3.64 -6.46 9.45
CA GLU A 84 -3.36 -7.79 10.02
C GLU A 84 -3.46 -7.78 11.55
N LEU A 85 -2.92 -6.73 12.18
CA LEU A 85 -2.98 -6.58 13.63
C LEU A 85 -4.42 -6.46 14.12
N GLN A 86 -5.26 -5.68 13.42
CA GLN A 86 -6.63 -5.53 13.84
C GLN A 86 -7.47 -6.77 13.56
N ASP A 87 -7.23 -7.48 12.47
CA ASP A 87 -7.90 -8.75 12.18
C ASP A 87 -7.56 -9.80 13.25
N LYS A 88 -6.28 -9.95 13.62
CA LYS A 88 -5.85 -10.81 14.73
C LYS A 88 -6.52 -10.41 16.06
N ARG A 89 -6.64 -9.11 16.35
CA ARG A 89 -7.34 -8.62 17.56
C ARG A 89 -8.81 -8.97 17.55
N LYS A 90 -9.49 -8.88 16.40
CA LYS A 90 -10.89 -9.29 16.25
C LYS A 90 -11.03 -10.78 16.51
N GLN A 91 -10.20 -11.62 15.90
CA GLN A 91 -10.20 -13.07 16.11
C GLN A 91 -10.00 -13.46 17.58
N VAL A 92 -9.04 -12.81 18.27
CA VAL A 92 -8.81 -13.04 19.71
C VAL A 92 -10.01 -12.62 20.56
N ALA A 93 -10.62 -11.47 20.26
CA ALA A 93 -11.81 -10.99 20.96
C ALA A 93 -13.03 -11.91 20.71
N GLU A 94 -13.14 -12.51 19.54
CA GLU A 94 -14.19 -13.47 19.21
C GLU A 94 -13.98 -14.81 19.93
N ALA A 95 -12.74 -15.32 19.96
CA ALA A 95 -12.38 -16.62 20.55
C ALA A 95 -12.33 -16.61 22.08
N TYR A 96 -11.86 -15.52 22.70
CA TYR A 96 -11.58 -15.47 24.15
C TYR A 96 -12.28 -14.31 24.89
N GLY A 97 -12.98 -13.41 24.18
CA GLY A 97 -13.57 -12.21 24.77
C GLY A 97 -14.94 -12.44 25.41
N SER A 98 -15.12 -11.92 26.63
CA SER A 98 -16.43 -11.87 27.30
C SER A 98 -17.37 -10.86 26.62
N THR A 99 -18.68 -11.01 26.84
CA THR A 99 -19.70 -10.10 26.26
C THR A 99 -19.43 -8.63 26.62
N SER A 100 -18.94 -8.33 27.84
CA SER A 100 -18.62 -6.95 28.25
C SER A 100 -17.40 -6.35 27.52
N MET A 101 -16.39 -7.17 27.20
CA MET A 101 -15.25 -6.76 26.37
C MET A 101 -15.66 -6.49 24.91
N LYS A 102 -16.59 -7.28 24.36
CA LYS A 102 -17.09 -7.10 22.99
C LYS A 102 -17.82 -5.76 22.84
N VAL A 103 -18.71 -5.40 23.77
CA VAL A 103 -19.37 -4.07 23.76
C VAL A 103 -18.40 -2.93 24.00
N ARG A 104 -17.44 -3.08 24.94
CA ARG A 104 -16.44 -2.02 25.20
C ARG A 104 -15.54 -1.75 23.99
N ASN A 105 -15.17 -2.78 23.22
CA ASN A 105 -14.43 -2.61 21.97
C ASN A 105 -15.26 -1.92 20.89
N PHE A 106 -16.58 -2.14 20.83
CA PHE A 106 -17.49 -1.46 19.91
C PHE A 106 -17.60 0.06 20.16
N PHE A 107 -17.44 0.50 21.42
CA PHE A 107 -17.55 1.92 21.82
C PHE A 107 -16.19 2.61 22.08
N SER A 108 -15.07 1.94 21.83
CA SER A 108 -13.71 2.49 21.97
C SER A 108 -13.15 2.98 20.62
N SER A 109 -11.93 3.51 20.60
CA SER A 109 -11.11 3.71 19.38
C SER A 109 -10.87 2.43 18.57
N SER A 110 -11.29 1.28 19.12
CA SER A 110 -11.40 -0.04 18.47
C SER A 110 -12.72 -0.25 17.72
N ASN A 111 -13.55 0.78 17.53
CA ASN A 111 -14.79 0.67 16.77
C ASN A 111 -14.46 0.28 15.31
N PRO A 112 -15.00 -0.85 14.82
CA PRO A 112 -14.74 -1.34 13.47
C PRO A 112 -15.01 -0.29 12.38
N LEU A 113 -16.01 0.57 12.57
CA LEU A 113 -16.35 1.63 11.61
C LEU A 113 -15.32 2.77 11.59
N THR A 114 -14.83 3.19 12.77
CA THR A 114 -13.78 4.21 12.82
C THR A 114 -12.45 3.69 12.28
N PHE A 115 -12.14 2.42 12.49
CA PHE A 115 -10.96 1.81 11.89
C PHE A 115 -11.09 1.68 10.37
N ARG A 116 -12.25 1.22 9.86
CA ARG A 116 -12.54 1.20 8.42
C ARG A 116 -12.31 2.56 7.79
N PHE A 117 -12.90 3.61 8.37
CA PHE A 117 -12.77 4.97 7.85
C PHE A 117 -11.32 5.46 7.89
N LYS A 118 -10.60 5.22 9.00
CA LYS A 118 -9.19 5.58 9.14
C LYS A 118 -8.33 4.88 8.09
N MET A 119 -8.51 3.58 7.90
CA MET A 119 -7.75 2.81 6.93
C MET A 119 -8.05 3.24 5.50
N ALA A 120 -9.32 3.43 5.14
CA ALA A 120 -9.72 3.95 3.83
C ALA A 120 -9.04 5.30 3.54
N GLN A 121 -9.02 6.19 4.53
CA GLN A 121 -8.39 7.50 4.39
C GLN A 121 -6.85 7.41 4.26
N GLN A 122 -6.20 6.48 4.96
CA GLN A 122 -4.76 6.25 4.82
C GLN A 122 -4.40 5.63 3.47
N ILE A 123 -5.15 4.63 2.99
CA ILE A 123 -4.96 4.03 1.66
C ILE A 123 -5.14 5.10 0.59
N LYS A 124 -6.17 5.95 0.73
CA LYS A 124 -6.41 7.06 -0.18
C LYS A 124 -5.27 8.07 -0.21
N ASP A 125 -4.69 8.44 0.93
CA ASP A 125 -3.55 9.37 0.99
C ASP A 125 -2.30 8.77 0.33
N ILE A 126 -2.03 7.49 0.58
CA ILE A 126 -0.92 6.75 -0.05
C ILE A 126 -1.10 6.70 -1.56
N ARG A 127 -2.31 6.42 -2.05
CA ARG A 127 -2.65 6.45 -3.47
C ARG A 127 -2.43 7.83 -4.08
N ASP A 128 -3.02 8.87 -3.49
CA ASP A 128 -2.90 10.24 -4.00
C ASP A 128 -1.43 10.72 -4.04
N ARG A 129 -0.58 10.22 -3.13
CA ARG A 129 0.88 10.45 -3.16
C ARG A 129 1.56 9.63 -4.26
N LEU A 130 1.19 8.36 -4.44
CA LEU A 130 1.74 7.51 -5.48
C LEU A 130 1.41 8.02 -6.88
N ASP A 131 0.19 8.47 -7.13
CA ASP A 131 -0.24 9.02 -8.41
C ASP A 131 0.48 10.33 -8.75
N LYS A 132 0.72 11.19 -7.74
CA LYS A 132 1.56 12.39 -7.90
C LYS A 132 2.99 12.01 -8.28
N VAL A 133 3.55 11.00 -7.63
CA VAL A 133 4.91 10.52 -7.92
C VAL A 133 4.96 9.86 -9.30
N ALA A 134 4.01 9.03 -9.69
CA ALA A 134 3.93 8.42 -11.02
C ALA A 134 3.77 9.47 -12.15
N SER A 135 2.97 10.52 -11.90
CA SER A 135 2.83 11.67 -12.81
C SER A 135 4.15 12.46 -12.97
N ASN A 136 4.95 12.55 -11.91
CA ASN A 136 6.30 13.12 -12.02
C ASN A 136 7.25 12.19 -12.79
N GLY A 137 7.13 10.87 -12.61
CA GLY A 137 7.91 9.85 -13.34
C GLY A 137 7.70 9.91 -14.86
N THR A 138 6.46 10.14 -15.30
CA THR A 138 6.12 10.36 -16.73
C THR A 138 6.72 11.67 -17.26
N MET A 139 6.80 12.72 -16.43
CA MET A 139 7.47 13.99 -16.77
C MET A 139 8.99 13.84 -16.97
N PHE A 140 9.63 12.86 -16.32
CA PHE A 140 11.06 12.55 -16.50
C PHE A 140 11.36 11.70 -17.76
N GLY A 141 10.37 11.47 -18.63
CA GLY A 141 10.59 10.79 -19.92
C GLY A 141 10.81 9.27 -19.80
N ILE A 142 10.41 8.67 -18.69
CA ILE A 142 10.53 7.21 -18.49
C ILE A 142 9.51 6.46 -19.36
N TYR A 143 8.42 7.13 -19.78
CA TYR A 143 7.43 6.60 -20.70
C TYR A 143 7.81 6.85 -22.17
N ASN A 144 8.26 5.82 -22.88
CA ASN A 144 8.20 5.79 -24.34
C ASN A 144 7.20 4.69 -24.73
N HIS A 145 5.95 5.10 -25.01
CA HIS A 145 4.99 4.24 -25.67
C HIS A 145 5.46 4.04 -27.12
N LYS A 146 6.24 2.98 -27.37
CA LYS A 146 6.47 2.52 -28.74
C LYS A 146 5.20 1.78 -29.20
N ARG A 147 4.51 2.49 -30.09
CA ARG A 147 3.37 2.09 -30.91
C ARG A 147 3.59 0.77 -31.64
#